data_AF-A0A2G9NEC2-F1
#
_entry.id   AF-A0A2G9NEC2-F1
#
_cell.length_a   1.000
_cell.length_b   1.000
_cell.length_c   1.000
_cell.angle_alpha   90.00
_cell.angle_beta   90.00
_cell.angle_gamma   90.00
#
_symmetry.space_group_name_H-M   'P 1'
#
loop_
_entity.id
_entity.type
_entity.pdbx_description
1 polymer ?
#
loop_
_entity_poly.entity_id
_entity_poly.type
_entity_poly.pdbx_seq_one_letter_code
_entity_poly.pdbx_strand_id
1 'polypeptide(L)'
;MPNHLNKKVKTALTSHKKLAQERTILANERNSLAYIRTGFGAFALGLALIKLFEEHIKYVLAGYGAALLGVIIILFGIIYYPIRKKKILSY
;
A
#
# COMPACT_ATOMS: atom_id res chain seq x y z
N MET A 1 15.84 27.73 -39.61
CA MET A 1 16.54 26.49 -39.23
C MET A 1 15.68 25.70 -38.24
N PRO A 2 15.31 24.44 -38.52
CA PRO A 2 14.54 23.64 -37.57
C PRO A 2 15.37 23.39 -36.31
N ASN A 3 14.84 23.81 -35.17
CA ASN A 3 15.53 23.86 -33.89
C ASN A 3 15.69 22.44 -33.31
N HIS A 4 16.71 21.72 -33.76
CA HIS A 4 17.11 20.37 -33.33
C HIS A 4 17.38 20.28 -31.81
N LEU A 5 17.73 21.41 -31.17
CA LEU A 5 17.75 21.53 -29.71
C LEU A 5 16.40 21.24 -29.05
N ASN A 6 15.28 21.72 -29.63
CA ASN A 6 13.95 21.56 -29.05
C ASN A 6 13.54 20.08 -29.00
N LYS A 7 13.92 19.29 -30.01
CA LYS A 7 13.61 17.86 -30.06
C LYS A 7 14.33 17.08 -28.94
N LYS A 8 15.64 17.33 -28.73
CA LYS A 8 16.39 16.68 -27.64
C LYS A 8 15.87 17.07 -26.26
N VAL A 9 15.58 18.36 -26.05
CA VAL A 9 15.01 18.86 -24.78
C VAL A 9 13.64 18.25 -24.51
N LYS A 10 12.76 18.15 -25.52
CA LYS A 10 11.46 17.48 -25.38
C LYS A 10 11.61 16.01 -24.98
N THR A 11 12.52 15.27 -25.63
CA THR A 11 12.75 13.84 -25.34
C THR A 11 13.33 13.62 -23.94
N ALA A 12 14.23 14.49 -23.47
CA ALA A 12 14.73 14.45 -22.11
C ALA A 12 13.62 14.76 -21.08
N LEU A 13 12.79 15.77 -21.34
CA LEU A 13 11.66 16.09 -20.47
C LEU A 13 10.63 14.96 -20.39
N THR A 14 10.33 14.28 -21.50
CA THR A 14 9.41 13.14 -21.49
C THR A 14 9.97 11.93 -20.74
N SER A 15 11.28 11.65 -20.88
CA SER A 15 11.91 10.56 -20.11
C SER A 15 11.95 10.84 -18.61
N HIS A 16 12.29 12.08 -18.21
CA HIS A 16 12.27 12.49 -16.80
C HIS A 16 10.86 12.42 -16.19
N LYS A 17 9.83 12.84 -16.92
CA LYS A 17 8.43 12.73 -16.47
C LYS A 17 8.03 11.28 -16.24
N LYS A 18 8.38 10.37 -17.15
CA LYS A 18 8.09 8.94 -17.01
C LYS A 18 8.75 8.34 -15.76
N LEU A 19 10.03 8.64 -15.54
CA LEU A 19 10.76 8.17 -14.36
C LEU A 19 10.18 8.73 -13.05
N ALA A 20 9.72 9.98 -13.06
CA ALA A 20 9.03 10.58 -11.90
C ALA A 20 7.67 9.91 -11.62
N GLN A 21 6.90 9.56 -12.67
CA GLN A 21 5.65 8.82 -12.55
C GLN A 21 5.88 7.41 -12.00
N GLU A 22 6.87 6.67 -12.51
CA GLU A 22 7.21 5.33 -12.02
C GLU A 22 7.61 5.34 -10.54
N ARG A 23 8.42 6.31 -10.10
CA ARG A 23 8.76 6.48 -8.68
C ARG A 23 7.54 6.73 -7.81
N THR A 24 6.58 7.50 -8.31
CA THR A 24 5.32 7.79 -7.60
C THR A 24 4.45 6.55 -7.48
N ILE A 25 4.37 5.74 -8.54
CA ILE A 25 3.65 4.45 -8.54
C ILE A 25 4.30 3.50 -7.53
N LEU A 26 5.62 3.33 -7.59
CA LEU A 26 6.36 2.44 -6.69
C LEU A 26 6.24 2.87 -5.21
N ALA A 27 6.26 4.16 -4.93
CA ALA A 27 6.03 4.68 -3.58
C ALA A 27 4.61 4.36 -3.07
N ASN A 28 3.59 4.43 -3.94
CA ASN A 28 2.23 4.05 -3.59
C ASN A 28 2.08 2.54 -3.36
N GLU A 29 2.76 1.71 -4.16
CA GLU A 29 2.80 0.25 -3.96
C GLU A 29 3.38 -0.09 -2.58
N ARG A 30 4.50 0.54 -2.23
CA ARG A 30 5.13 0.37 -0.93
C ARG A 30 4.18 0.73 0.21
N ASN A 31 3.41 1.81 0.08
CA ASN A 31 2.44 2.19 1.12
C ASN A 31 1.34 1.14 1.27
N SER A 32 0.81 0.63 0.16
CA SER A 32 -0.21 -0.42 0.18
C SER A 32 0.30 -1.74 0.75
N LEU A 33 1.53 -2.15 0.39
CA LEU A 33 2.19 -3.30 1.01
C LEU A 33 2.47 -3.09 2.49
N ALA A 34 2.78 -1.86 2.91
CA ALA A 34 2.95 -1.53 4.34
C ALA A 34 1.64 -1.71 5.11
N TYR A 35 0.49 -1.27 4.58
CA TYR A 35 -0.82 -1.52 5.19
C TYR A 35 -1.11 -3.02 5.31
N ILE A 36 -0.90 -3.79 4.23
CA ILE A 36 -1.11 -5.24 4.23
C ILE A 36 -0.24 -5.91 5.31
N ARG A 37 1.04 -5.57 5.38
CA ARG A 37 1.96 -6.09 6.41
C ARG A 37 1.51 -5.76 7.82
N THR A 38 1.12 -4.51 8.08
CA THR A 38 0.63 -4.10 9.42
C THR A 38 -0.66 -4.84 9.78
N GLY A 39 -1.57 -5.02 8.83
CA GLY A 39 -2.79 -5.79 9.06
C GLY A 39 -2.51 -7.26 9.34
N PHE A 40 -1.56 -7.90 8.64
CA PHE A 40 -1.11 -9.26 8.97
C PHE A 40 -0.47 -9.35 10.35
N GLY A 41 0.33 -8.35 10.75
CA GLY A 41 0.91 -8.29 12.10
C GLY A 41 -0.17 -8.23 13.19
N ALA A 42 -1.17 -7.36 13.02
CA ALA A 42 -2.31 -7.27 13.95
C ALA A 42 -3.14 -8.56 13.96
N PHE A 43 -3.35 -9.19 12.80
CA PHE A 43 -4.07 -10.45 12.68
C PHE A 43 -3.35 -11.59 13.40
N ALA A 44 -2.05 -11.77 13.14
CA ALA A 44 -1.23 -12.78 13.79
C ALA A 44 -1.16 -12.56 15.31
N LEU A 45 -1.04 -11.31 15.77
CA LEU A 45 -1.10 -10.97 17.19
C LEU A 45 -2.44 -11.35 17.80
N GLY A 46 -3.55 -11.07 17.10
CA GLY A 46 -4.89 -11.46 17.55
C GLY A 46 -5.04 -12.96 17.71
N LEU A 47 -4.58 -13.74 16.73
CA LEU A 47 -4.55 -15.21 16.82
C LEU A 47 -3.66 -15.72 17.95
N ALA A 48 -2.50 -15.10 18.16
CA ALA A 48 -1.60 -15.44 19.25
C ALA A 48 -2.25 -15.17 20.62
N LEU A 49 -2.95 -14.04 20.79
CA LEU A 49 -3.68 -13.74 22.02
C LEU A 49 -4.80 -14.74 22.31
N ILE A 50 -5.56 -15.14 21.29
CA ILE A 50 -6.62 -16.14 21.43
C ILE A 50 -6.04 -17.50 21.87
N LYS A 51 -4.96 -17.95 21.21
CA LYS A 51 -4.40 -19.28 21.47
C LYS A 51 -3.58 -19.37 22.75
N LEU A 52 -2.86 -18.31 23.12
CA LEU A 52 -1.94 -18.34 24.26
C LEU A 52 -2.63 -18.03 25.59
N PHE A 53 -3.77 -17.36 25.57
CA PHE A 53 -4.49 -16.89 26.76
C PHE A 53 -5.96 -17.35 26.79
N GLU A 54 -6.24 -18.55 26.32
CA GLU A 54 -7.60 -19.10 26.20
C GLU A 54 -8.38 -19.15 27.53
N GLU A 55 -7.69 -19.31 28.66
CA GLU A 55 -8.31 -19.32 30.00
C GLU A 55 -8.71 -17.91 30.49
N HIS A 56 -8.21 -16.86 29.84
CA HIS A 56 -8.43 -15.48 30.23
C HIS A 56 -9.30 -14.74 29.22
N ILE A 57 -10.61 -14.71 29.49
CA ILE A 57 -11.64 -14.15 28.60
C ILE A 57 -11.33 -12.73 28.08
N LYS A 58 -10.66 -11.88 28.88
CA LYS A 58 -10.26 -10.52 28.48
C LYS A 58 -9.28 -10.52 27.30
N TYR A 59 -8.28 -11.41 27.33
CA TYR A 59 -7.28 -11.51 26.27
C TYR A 59 -7.84 -12.17 25.01
N VAL A 60 -8.74 -13.14 25.17
CA VAL A 60 -9.47 -13.76 24.04
C VAL A 60 -10.30 -12.71 23.30
N LEU A 61 -11.07 -11.89 24.02
CA LEU A 61 -11.86 -10.81 23.42
C LEU A 61 -10.98 -9.77 22.70
N ALA A 62 -9.88 -9.37 23.34
CA ALA A 62 -8.90 -8.47 22.72
C ALA A 62 -8.27 -9.10 21.46
N GLY A 63 -8.02 -10.41 21.47
CA GLY A 63 -7.49 -11.15 20.34
C GLY A 63 -8.44 -11.20 19.16
N TYR A 64 -9.74 -11.44 19.38
CA TYR A 64 -10.75 -11.31 18.32
C TYR A 64 -10.84 -9.89 17.77
N GLY A 65 -10.77 -8.88 18.64
CA GLY A 65 -10.74 -7.48 18.22
C GLY A 65 -9.52 -7.15 17.33
N ALA A 66 -8.32 -7.58 17.75
CA ALA A 66 -7.09 -7.39 17.00
C ALA A 66 -7.11 -8.16 15.66
N ALA A 67 -7.64 -9.39 15.65
CA ALA A 67 -7.79 -10.19 14.44
C ALA A 67 -8.73 -9.50 13.44
N LEU A 68 -9.90 -9.05 13.89
CA LEU A 68 -10.87 -8.34 13.05
C LEU A 68 -10.28 -7.04 12.49
N LEU A 69 -9.62 -6.25 13.34
CA LEU A 69 -8.95 -5.02 12.93
C LEU A 69 -7.85 -5.30 11.89
N GLY A 70 -7.07 -6.36 12.08
CA GLY A 70 -6.06 -6.80 11.12
C GLY A 70 -6.66 -7.11 9.74
N VAL A 71 -7.79 -7.81 9.70
CA VAL A 71 -8.52 -8.10 8.45
C VAL A 71 -9.00 -6.79 7.78
N ILE A 72 -9.57 -5.86 8.54
CA ILE A 72 -10.03 -4.57 8.00
C ILE A 72 -8.85 -3.79 7.37
N ILE A 73 -7.70 -3.74 8.05
CA ILE A 73 -6.50 -3.07 7.55
C ILE A 73 -5.96 -3.74 6.28
N ILE A 74 -5.95 -5.08 6.22
CA ILE A 74 -5.55 -5.82 5.02
C ILE A 74 -6.48 -5.46 3.85
N LEU A 75 -7.80 -5.48 4.06
CA LEU A 75 -8.78 -5.12 3.03
C LEU A 75 -8.57 -3.69 2.55
N PHE A 76 -8.33 -2.75 3.46
CA PHE A 76 -8.02 -1.36 3.11
C PHE A 76 -6.74 -1.27 2.26
N GLY A 77 -5.68 -1.98 2.63
CA GLY A 77 -4.42 -2.02 1.87
C GLY A 77 -4.59 -2.57 0.46
N ILE A 78 -5.42 -3.60 0.28
CA ILE A 78 -5.70 -4.24 -1.02
C ILE A 78 -6.60 -3.36 -1.90
N ILE A 79 -7.69 -2.82 -1.35
CA ILE A 79 -8.72 -2.11 -2.12
C ILE A 79 -8.28 -0.68 -2.47
N TYR A 80 -7.57 0.00 -1.57
CA TYR A 80 -7.23 1.42 -1.74
C TYR A 80 -6.17 1.65 -2.83
N TYR A 81 -5.29 0.67 -3.09
CA TYR A 81 -4.23 0.75 -4.09
C TYR A 81 -4.73 0.85 -5.55
N PRO A 82 -5.55 -0.09 -6.06
CA PRO A 82 -5.98 -0.08 -7.46
C PRO A 82 -6.83 1.15 -7.84
N ILE A 83 -7.56 1.71 -6.88
CA ILE A 83 -8.39 2.90 -7.08
C ILE A 83 -7.52 4.14 -7.38
N ARG A 84 -6.39 4.30 -6.67
CA ARG A 84 -5.46 5.42 -6.88
C ARG A 84 -4.59 5.25 -8.12
N LYS A 85 -4.25 4.01 -8.51
CA LYS A 85 -3.44 3.72 -9.70
C LYS A 85 -4.10 4.22 -10.99
N LYS A 86 -5.44 4.15 -11.10
CA LYS A 86 -6.18 4.61 -12.29
C LYS A 86 -6.12 6.12 -12.52
N LYS A 87 -5.95 6.93 -11.48
CA LYS A 87 -5.96 8.40 -11.59
C LYS A 87 -4.64 8.98 -12.14
N ILE A 88 -3.55 8.21 -12.06
CA ILE A 88 -2.20 8.66 -12.45
C ILE A 88 -1.90 8.35 -13.93
N LEU A 89 -2.44 7.26 -14.46
CA LEU A 89 -2.27 6.90 -15.89
C LEU A 89 -3.13 7.75 -16.86
N SER A 90 -4.01 8.60 -16.34
CA SER A 90 -4.88 9.48 -17.14
C SER A 90 -4.26 10.84 -17.49
N TYR A 91 -3.02 11.13 -17.04
CA TYR A 91 -2.28 12.37 -17.28
C TYR A 91 -0.89 12.08 -17.87
#